data_AF-W1TY41-F1
#
_entry.id   AF-W1TY41-F1
#
_cell.length_a   1.000
_cell.length_b   1.000
_cell.length_c   1.000
_cell.angle_alpha   90.00
_cell.angle_beta   90.00
_cell.angle_gamma   90.00
#
_symmetry.space_group_name_H-M   'P 1'
#
loop_
_entity.id
_entity.type
_entity.pdbx_description
1 polymer ?
#
loop_
_entity_poly.entity_id
_entity_poly.type
_entity_poly.pdbx_seq_one_letter_code
_entity_poly.pdbx_strand_id
1 'polypeptide(L)'
;MHGETVAEYVVILMKALRSVHGLGERDTYLLRMAVFLHQIGRFVNLRQNGVHTYHIIMGTDLFGLTDLEKEMVAVVAYYNYKGRPSDEDKPFRQLPEWVKMVILKLVAVLRLAKAMDKGEQHKLYNVEAFLRRGSLVIYYDAKANTNTLLEEWTFAEETKLFTDVFGLDAKLERRPQ
;
A
#
# COMPACT_ATOMS: atom_id res chain seq x y z
N MET A 1 -13.48 8.91 -4.27
CA MET A 1 -13.32 8.82 -2.80
C MET A 1 -11.91 8.29 -2.50
N HIS A 2 -11.21 8.76 -1.45
CA HIS A 2 -9.80 8.42 -1.17
C HIS A 2 -9.44 6.93 -1.36
N GLY A 3 -10.24 6.02 -0.78
CA GLY A 3 -10.00 4.58 -0.90
C GLY A 3 -10.05 4.04 -2.33
N GLU A 4 -10.90 4.58 -3.19
CA GLU A 4 -11.01 4.17 -4.60
C GLU A 4 -9.75 4.54 -5.37
N THR A 5 -9.27 5.78 -5.21
CA THR A 5 -8.05 6.27 -5.86
C THR A 5 -6.81 5.50 -5.40
N VAL A 6 -6.67 5.23 -4.10
CA VAL A 6 -5.57 4.40 -3.59
C VAL A 6 -5.67 2.97 -4.16
N ALA A 7 -6.88 2.42 -4.30
CA ALA A 7 -7.06 1.08 -4.87
C ALA A 7 -6.71 1.04 -6.36
N GLU A 8 -6.99 2.09 -7.12
CA GLU A 8 -6.56 2.25 -8.52
C GLU A 8 -5.04 2.30 -8.62
N TYR A 9 -4.37 3.09 -7.77
CA TYR A 9 -2.91 3.14 -7.73
C TYR A 9 -2.30 1.78 -7.38
N VAL A 10 -2.85 1.08 -6.38
CA VAL A 10 -2.42 -0.29 -6.05
C VAL A 10 -2.45 -1.19 -7.28
N VAL A 11 -3.52 -1.17 -8.08
CA VAL A 11 -3.61 -1.99 -9.30
C VAL A 11 -2.53 -1.62 -10.31
N ILE A 12 -2.29 -0.32 -10.52
CA ILE A 12 -1.25 0.19 -11.43
C ILE A 12 0.14 -0.28 -10.97
N LEU A 13 0.46 -0.13 -9.68
CA LEU A 13 1.76 -0.50 -9.13
C LEU A 13 1.97 -2.02 -9.15
N MET A 14 0.97 -2.81 -8.72
CA MET A 14 1.05 -4.28 -8.76
C MET A 14 1.24 -4.80 -10.18
N LYS A 15 0.58 -4.19 -11.17
CA LYS A 15 0.77 -4.56 -12.58
C LYS A 15 2.19 -4.24 -13.06
N ALA A 16 2.74 -3.08 -12.70
CA ALA A 16 4.10 -2.71 -13.06
C ALA A 16 5.16 -3.62 -12.43
N LEU A 17 4.88 -4.14 -11.23
CA LEU A 17 5.79 -5.00 -10.46
C LEU A 17 5.62 -6.50 -10.73
N ARG A 18 4.69 -6.89 -11.60
CA ARG A 18 4.34 -8.29 -11.86
C ARG A 18 5.56 -9.18 -12.19
N SER A 19 6.50 -8.66 -12.97
CA SER A 19 7.70 -9.39 -13.42
C SER A 19 8.78 -9.56 -12.34
N VAL A 20 8.72 -8.85 -11.22
CA VAL A 20 9.79 -8.84 -10.20
C VAL A 20 9.39 -9.47 -8.87
N HIS A 21 8.10 -9.54 -8.55
CA HIS A 21 7.66 -9.90 -7.19
C HIS A 21 6.98 -11.27 -7.05
N GLY A 22 6.59 -11.90 -8.15
CA GLY A 22 5.88 -13.20 -8.15
C GLY A 22 4.44 -13.18 -7.60
N LEU A 23 3.94 -12.05 -7.13
CA LEU A 23 2.56 -11.89 -6.65
C LEU A 23 1.55 -11.95 -7.80
N GLY A 24 0.39 -12.54 -7.51
CA GLY A 24 -0.68 -12.77 -8.45
C GLY A 24 -1.88 -11.82 -8.29
N GLU A 25 -2.94 -12.14 -9.01
CA GLU A 25 -4.23 -11.42 -8.92
C GLU A 25 -4.86 -11.56 -7.53
N ARG A 26 -4.66 -12.71 -6.87
CA ARG A 26 -5.18 -12.94 -5.52
C ARG A 26 -4.54 -12.01 -4.51
N ASP A 27 -3.22 -11.84 -4.54
CA ASP A 27 -2.52 -10.90 -3.66
C ASP A 27 -2.96 -9.45 -3.90
N THR A 28 -3.15 -9.09 -5.17
CA THR A 28 -3.69 -7.77 -5.56
C THR A 28 -5.09 -7.56 -5.00
N TYR A 29 -5.93 -8.59 -5.02
CA TYR A 29 -7.28 -8.56 -4.44
C TYR A 29 -7.22 -8.35 -2.92
N LEU A 30 -6.38 -9.10 -2.19
CA LEU A 30 -6.20 -8.94 -0.75
C LEU A 30 -5.70 -7.53 -0.39
N LEU A 31 -4.75 -7.00 -1.15
CA LEU A 31 -4.25 -5.64 -0.95
C LEU A 31 -5.32 -4.58 -1.18
N ARG A 32 -6.16 -4.74 -2.22
CA ARG A 32 -7.32 -3.84 -2.43
C ARG A 32 -8.32 -3.92 -1.28
N MET A 33 -8.59 -5.11 -0.73
CA MET A 33 -9.42 -5.23 0.47
C MET A 33 -8.81 -4.47 1.65
N ALA A 34 -7.50 -4.60 1.87
CA ALA A 34 -6.80 -3.84 2.90
C ALA A 34 -6.92 -2.32 2.66
N VAL A 35 -6.87 -1.84 1.41
CA VAL A 35 -7.11 -0.42 1.09
C VAL A 35 -8.51 0.03 1.52
N PHE A 36 -9.56 -0.77 1.32
CA PHE A 36 -10.90 -0.34 1.77
C PHE A 36 -11.07 -0.44 3.29
N LEU A 37 -10.41 -1.42 3.92
CA LEU A 37 -10.58 -1.69 5.35
C LEU A 37 -9.64 -0.87 6.25
N HIS A 38 -8.53 -0.32 5.74
CA HIS A 38 -7.53 0.31 6.61
C HIS A 38 -8.02 1.56 7.37
N GLN A 39 -9.11 2.18 6.93
CA GLN A 39 -9.65 3.39 7.57
C GLN A 39 -10.66 3.08 8.69
N ILE A 40 -11.11 1.82 8.84
CA ILE A 40 -12.15 1.48 9.84
C ILE A 40 -11.68 1.73 11.28
N GLY A 41 -10.38 1.58 11.57
CA GLY A 41 -9.84 1.85 12.91
C GLY A 41 -9.77 3.34 13.26
N ARG A 42 -9.87 4.27 12.30
CA ARG A 42 -9.92 5.72 12.59
C ARG A 42 -11.16 6.12 13.38
N PHE A 43 -12.25 5.37 13.24
CA PHE A 43 -13.50 5.61 13.97
C PHE A 43 -13.43 5.16 15.44
N VAL A 44 -12.40 4.40 15.83
CA VAL A 44 -12.20 3.94 17.21
C VAL A 44 -11.13 4.76 17.93
N ASN A 45 -9.95 4.93 17.33
CA ASN A 45 -8.88 5.72 17.93
C ASN A 45 -7.85 6.18 16.87
N LEU A 46 -7.62 7.49 16.77
CA LEU A 46 -6.70 8.08 15.80
C LEU A 46 -5.22 7.75 16.07
N ARG A 47 -4.82 7.41 17.31
CA ARG A 47 -3.42 7.15 17.67
C ARG A 47 -2.99 5.69 17.51
N GLN A 48 -3.92 4.75 17.67
CA GLN A 48 -3.69 3.29 17.57
C GLN A 48 -4.64 2.64 16.54
N ASN A 49 -4.95 3.36 15.45
CA ASN A 49 -5.91 2.89 14.45
C ASN A 49 -5.51 1.54 13.82
N GLY A 50 -4.22 1.22 13.70
CA GLY A 50 -3.74 -0.05 13.17
C GLY A 50 -4.18 -1.26 14.01
N VAL A 51 -3.99 -1.19 15.33
CA VAL A 51 -4.38 -2.25 16.29
C VAL A 51 -5.90 -2.49 16.24
N HIS A 52 -6.68 -1.41 16.26
CA HIS A 52 -8.13 -1.53 16.18
C HIS A 52 -8.60 -2.05 14.83
N THR A 53 -8.00 -1.58 13.73
CA THR A 53 -8.30 -2.09 12.38
C THR A 53 -8.05 -3.60 12.31
N TYR A 54 -6.91 -4.06 12.81
CA TYR A 54 -6.59 -5.49 12.87
C TYR A 54 -7.66 -6.28 13.62
N HIS A 55 -8.03 -5.84 14.83
CA HIS A 55 -9.04 -6.55 15.63
C HIS A 55 -10.44 -6.53 15.01
N ILE A 56 -10.84 -5.43 14.37
CA ILE A 56 -12.12 -5.35 13.67
C ILE A 56 -12.15 -6.33 12.49
N ILE A 57 -11.09 -6.38 11.67
CA ILE A 57 -11.02 -7.30 10.52
C ILE A 57 -11.04 -8.74 11.01
N MET A 58 -10.25 -9.07 12.04
CA MET A 58 -10.20 -10.44 12.58
C MET A 58 -11.51 -10.88 13.25
N GLY A 59 -12.26 -9.95 13.83
CA GLY A 59 -13.57 -10.20 14.44
C GLY A 59 -14.75 -10.16 13.45
N THR A 60 -14.50 -9.88 12.16
CA THR A 60 -15.54 -9.83 11.13
C THR A 60 -15.49 -11.07 10.25
N ASP A 61 -16.65 -11.62 9.92
CA ASP A 61 -16.77 -12.67 8.92
C ASP A 61 -16.65 -12.08 7.51
N LEU A 62 -15.53 -12.38 6.84
CA LEU A 62 -15.26 -11.96 5.47
C LEU A 62 -15.40 -13.15 4.53
N PHE A 63 -16.61 -13.33 4.00
CA PHE A 63 -16.90 -14.41 3.04
C PHE A 63 -15.99 -14.32 1.81
N GLY A 64 -15.51 -15.48 1.35
CA GLY A 64 -14.62 -15.57 0.19
C GLY A 64 -13.14 -15.37 0.50
N LEU A 65 -12.76 -15.22 1.78
CA LEU A 65 -11.38 -15.32 2.26
C LEU A 65 -11.19 -16.57 3.12
N THR A 66 -10.02 -17.19 3.01
CA THR A 66 -9.55 -18.14 4.03
C THR A 66 -9.15 -17.39 5.30
N ASP A 67 -9.04 -18.08 6.43
CA ASP A 67 -8.57 -17.45 7.68
C ASP A 67 -7.18 -16.82 7.54
N LEU A 68 -6.28 -17.47 6.80
CA LEU A 68 -4.96 -16.92 6.53
C LEU A 68 -5.03 -15.65 5.67
N GLU A 69 -5.86 -15.65 4.62
CA GLU A 69 -6.04 -14.45 3.78
C GLU A 69 -6.68 -13.30 4.55
N LYS A 70 -7.63 -13.59 5.44
CA LYS A 70 -8.21 -12.61 6.37
C LYS A 70 -7.14 -12.03 7.27
N GLU A 71 -6.28 -12.87 7.85
CA GLU A 71 -5.16 -12.42 8.68
C GLU A 71 -4.17 -11.57 7.86
N MET A 72 -3.87 -11.96 6.62
CA MET A 72 -3.03 -11.17 5.72
C MET A 72 -3.60 -9.78 5.47
N VAL A 73 -4.89 -9.67 5.15
CA VAL A 73 -5.59 -8.39 4.98
C VAL A 73 -5.51 -7.55 6.26
N ALA A 74 -5.74 -8.18 7.42
CA ALA A 74 -5.68 -7.51 8.71
C ALA A 74 -4.28 -6.96 9.02
N VAL A 75 -3.23 -7.72 8.75
CA VAL A 75 -1.84 -7.32 8.99
C VAL A 75 -1.39 -6.24 7.99
N VAL A 76 -1.75 -6.34 6.71
CA VAL A 76 -1.47 -5.26 5.74
C VAL A 76 -2.15 -3.96 6.17
N ALA A 77 -3.42 -4.04 6.59
CA ALA A 77 -4.15 -2.89 7.10
C ALA A 77 -3.56 -2.35 8.41
N TYR A 78 -2.97 -3.19 9.26
CA TYR A 78 -2.28 -2.79 10.48
C TYR A 78 -1.08 -1.86 10.19
N TYR A 79 -0.26 -2.19 9.18
CA TYR A 79 0.95 -1.45 8.81
C TYR A 79 0.74 -0.32 7.79
N ASN A 80 -0.49 0.21 7.68
CA ASN A 80 -0.85 1.14 6.60
C ASN A 80 -0.19 2.53 6.66
N TYR A 81 0.48 2.91 7.76
CA TYR A 81 1.04 4.26 7.94
C TYR A 81 2.28 4.36 8.85
N LYS A 82 2.61 3.32 9.62
CA LYS A 82 3.74 3.36 10.57
C LYS A 82 4.35 1.98 10.78
N GLY A 83 5.63 2.00 11.15
CA GLY A 83 6.40 0.80 11.47
C GLY A 83 6.82 0.04 10.22
N ARG A 84 7.88 -0.76 10.38
CA ARG A 84 8.21 -1.82 9.42
C ARG A 84 7.59 -3.10 9.97
N PRO A 85 6.93 -3.93 9.14
CA PRO A 85 6.50 -5.25 9.59
C PRO A 85 7.68 -6.02 10.19
N SER A 86 7.54 -6.44 11.44
CA SER A 86 8.63 -7.02 12.23
C SER A 86 8.10 -8.01 13.26
N ASP A 87 8.97 -8.92 13.71
CA ASP A 87 8.62 -9.94 14.71
C ASP A 87 8.42 -9.38 16.14
N GLU A 88 8.65 -8.09 16.35
CA GLU A 88 8.27 -7.42 17.61
C GLU A 88 6.75 -7.35 17.77
N ASP A 89 6.03 -7.24 16.66
CA ASP A 89 4.59 -7.14 16.64
C ASP A 89 3.95 -8.52 16.52
N LYS A 90 3.10 -8.87 17.49
CA LYS A 90 2.41 -10.16 17.50
C LYS A 90 1.72 -10.47 16.17
N PRO A 91 0.89 -9.57 15.56
CA PRO A 91 0.20 -9.89 14.30
C PRO A 91 1.11 -10.35 13.16
N PHE A 92 2.34 -9.83 13.07
CA PHE A 92 3.30 -10.23 12.04
C PHE A 92 4.06 -11.50 12.44
N ARG A 93 4.49 -11.60 13.70
CA ARG A 93 5.34 -12.70 14.19
C ARG A 93 4.75 -14.09 14.00
N GLN A 94 3.43 -14.24 14.16
CA GLN A 94 2.72 -15.53 14.06
C GLN A 94 2.57 -16.04 12.63
N LEU A 95 2.80 -15.19 11.63
CA LEU A 95 2.60 -15.58 10.23
C LEU A 95 3.69 -16.58 9.79
N PRO A 96 3.35 -17.52 8.89
CA PRO A 96 4.36 -18.32 8.21
C PRO A 96 5.36 -17.45 7.45
N GLU A 97 6.62 -17.89 7.36
CA GLU A 97 7.71 -17.09 6.77
C GLU A 97 7.44 -16.69 5.31
N TRP A 98 6.86 -17.58 4.52
CA TRP A 98 6.46 -17.29 3.15
C TRP A 98 5.37 -16.21 3.07
N VAL A 99 4.47 -16.15 4.05
CA VAL A 99 3.42 -15.12 4.15
C VAL A 99 4.01 -13.79 4.57
N LYS A 100 4.95 -13.77 5.52
CA LYS A 100 5.65 -12.54 5.94
C LYS A 100 6.27 -11.82 4.75
N MET A 101 6.90 -12.55 3.82
CA MET A 101 7.45 -11.97 2.60
C MET A 101 6.39 -11.37 1.67
N VAL A 102 5.22 -12.00 1.57
CA VAL A 102 4.08 -11.42 0.83
C VAL A 102 3.61 -10.14 1.51
N ILE A 103 3.41 -10.16 2.82
CA ILE A 103 2.97 -8.99 3.60
C ILE A 103 3.93 -7.81 3.44
N LEU A 104 5.24 -8.04 3.52
CA LEU A 104 6.24 -6.99 3.33
C LEU A 104 6.07 -6.29 1.97
N LYS A 105 5.89 -7.08 0.91
CA LYS A 105 5.64 -6.55 -0.45
C LYS A 105 4.34 -5.77 -0.54
N LEU A 106 3.25 -6.32 0.01
CA LEU A 106 1.93 -5.66 -0.02
C LEU A 106 1.92 -4.35 0.77
N VAL A 107 2.55 -4.31 1.96
CA VAL A 107 2.67 -3.10 2.77
C VAL A 107 3.50 -2.04 2.06
N ALA A 108 4.63 -2.41 1.44
CA ALA A 108 5.44 -1.48 0.67
C ALA A 108 4.65 -0.84 -0.49
N VAL A 109 3.90 -1.64 -1.25
CA VAL A 109 3.05 -1.11 -2.34
C VAL A 109 1.91 -0.24 -1.79
N LEU A 110 1.25 -0.67 -0.71
CA LEU A 110 0.19 0.10 -0.06
C LEU A 110 0.68 1.50 0.34
N ARG A 111 1.86 1.58 0.95
CA ARG A 111 2.39 2.83 1.49
C ARG A 111 2.78 3.80 0.37
N LEU A 112 3.38 3.31 -0.72
CA LEU A 112 3.60 4.13 -1.92
C LEU A 112 2.27 4.65 -2.50
N ALA A 113 1.28 3.77 -2.70
CA ALA A 113 -0.02 4.16 -3.24
C ALA A 113 -0.74 5.20 -2.36
N LYS A 114 -0.68 5.03 -1.03
CA LYS A 114 -1.27 6.00 -0.09
C LYS A 114 -0.53 7.33 -0.08
N ALA A 115 0.79 7.34 -0.26
CA ALA A 115 1.56 8.57 -0.33
C ALA A 115 1.16 9.42 -1.55
N MET A 116 0.81 8.78 -2.67
CA MET A 116 0.35 9.44 -3.90
C MET A 116 -1.00 10.16 -3.76
N ASP A 117 -1.81 9.84 -2.73
CA ASP A 117 -3.05 10.56 -2.40
C ASP A 117 -3.06 11.00 -0.94
N LYS A 118 -1.90 11.42 -0.41
CA LYS A 118 -1.73 11.79 1.00
C LYS A 118 -2.68 12.90 1.46
N GLY A 119 -2.94 13.88 0.59
CA GLY A 119 -3.87 14.98 0.87
C GLY A 119 -5.35 14.59 0.79
N GLU A 120 -5.69 13.36 0.40
CA GLU A 120 -7.07 12.90 0.14
C GLU A 120 -7.82 13.81 -0.88
N GLN A 121 -7.06 14.38 -1.83
CA GLN A 121 -7.53 15.42 -2.77
C GLN A 121 -7.51 14.99 -4.23
N HIS A 122 -7.06 13.77 -4.54
CA HIS A 122 -7.10 13.21 -5.89
C HIS A 122 -6.38 14.08 -6.93
N LYS A 123 -5.24 14.66 -6.54
CA LYS A 123 -4.50 15.65 -7.36
C LYS A 123 -3.80 15.02 -8.57
N LEU A 124 -3.37 13.78 -8.44
CA LEU A 124 -2.65 13.04 -9.46
C LEU A 124 -3.67 12.31 -10.35
N TYR A 125 -3.55 12.46 -11.67
CA TYR A 125 -4.39 11.75 -12.65
C TYR A 125 -3.53 11.22 -13.80
N ASN A 126 -4.12 10.40 -14.68
CA ASN A 126 -3.40 9.71 -15.76
C ASN A 126 -2.12 9.00 -15.26
N VAL A 127 -2.23 8.32 -14.12
CA VAL A 127 -1.09 7.66 -13.49
C VAL A 127 -0.69 6.43 -14.28
N GLU A 128 0.60 6.30 -14.59
CA GLU A 128 1.19 5.13 -15.23
C GLU A 128 2.45 4.72 -14.49
N ALA A 129 2.74 3.42 -14.42
CA ALA A 129 3.93 2.91 -13.74
C ALA A 129 4.65 1.88 -14.59
N PHE A 130 5.98 1.95 -14.62
CA PHE A 130 6.83 1.07 -15.42
C PHE A 130 8.12 0.75 -14.66
N LEU A 131 8.66 -0.44 -14.88
CA LEU A 131 10.02 -0.77 -14.47
C LEU A 131 11.01 -0.31 -15.54
N ARG A 132 11.98 0.51 -15.14
CA ARG A 132 13.02 1.03 -16.02
C ARG A 132 14.37 1.00 -15.30
N ARG A 133 15.35 0.27 -15.87
CA ARG A 133 16.74 0.21 -15.38
C ARG A 133 16.86 -0.10 -13.87
N GLY A 134 16.03 -1.00 -13.35
CA GLY A 134 16.05 -1.35 -11.91
C GLY A 134 15.32 -0.37 -10.99
N SER A 135 14.51 0.55 -11.54
CA SER A 135 13.65 1.43 -10.76
C SER A 135 12.18 1.31 -11.21
N LEU A 136 11.26 1.38 -10.26
CA LEU A 136 9.84 1.65 -10.50
C LEU A 136 9.66 3.14 -10.75
N VAL A 137 9.29 3.53 -11.96
CA VAL A 137 9.03 4.91 -12.32
C VAL A 137 7.53 5.10 -12.51
N ILE A 138 6.96 6.04 -11.77
CA ILE A 138 5.53 6.36 -11.77
C ILE A 138 5.36 7.76 -12.35
N TYR A 139 4.74 7.83 -13.53
CA TYR A 139 4.38 9.08 -14.18
C TYR A 139 2.97 9.50 -13.83
N TYR A 140 2.76 10.79 -13.59
CA TYR A 140 1.43 11.36 -13.35
C TYR A 140 1.26 12.72 -14.02
N ASP A 141 0.00 13.07 -14.26
CA ASP A 141 -0.41 14.42 -14.62
C ASP A 141 -1.06 15.10 -13.40
N ALA A 142 -0.96 16.42 -13.34
CA ALA A 142 -1.66 17.24 -12.37
C ALA A 142 -2.08 18.55 -13.04
N LYS A 143 -3.19 19.15 -12.57
CA LYS A 143 -3.70 20.41 -13.14
C LYS A 143 -2.64 21.50 -12.99
N ALA A 144 -2.65 22.47 -13.90
CA ALA A 144 -1.81 23.66 -13.77
C ALA A 144 -2.00 24.30 -12.38
N ASN A 145 -0.91 24.77 -11.77
CA ASN A 145 -0.88 25.36 -10.41
C ASN A 145 -1.31 24.44 -9.25
N THR A 146 -1.50 23.14 -9.47
CA THR A 146 -1.74 22.18 -8.37
C THR A 146 -0.42 21.87 -7.67
N ASN A 147 -0.40 22.07 -6.36
CA ASN A 147 0.75 21.74 -5.49
C ASN A 147 0.72 20.26 -5.09
N THR A 148 1.69 19.50 -5.59
CA THR A 148 1.90 18.06 -5.32
C THR A 148 3.06 17.77 -4.35
N LEU A 149 3.63 18.81 -3.72
CA LEU A 149 4.80 18.66 -2.84
C LEU A 149 4.55 17.74 -1.64
N LEU A 150 3.32 17.72 -1.11
CA LEU A 150 2.97 16.83 0.00
C LEU A 150 3.03 15.36 -0.42
N GLU A 151 2.43 15.05 -1.58
CA GLU A 151 2.41 13.71 -2.14
C GLU A 151 3.81 13.26 -2.55
N GLU A 152 4.60 14.13 -3.19
CA GLU A 152 6.00 13.87 -3.57
C GLU A 152 6.90 13.62 -2.34
N TRP A 153 6.80 14.46 -1.31
CA TRP A 153 7.59 14.33 -0.10
C TRP A 153 7.25 13.06 0.68
N THR A 154 5.96 12.78 0.91
CA THR A 154 5.53 11.55 1.57
C THR A 154 5.91 10.32 0.73
N PHE A 155 5.83 10.40 -0.60
CA PHE A 155 6.25 9.28 -1.46
C PHE A 155 7.74 8.98 -1.29
N ALA A 156 8.58 10.03 -1.26
CA ALA A 156 10.01 9.88 -1.01
C ALA A 156 10.31 9.22 0.35
N GLU A 157 9.60 9.58 1.42
CA GLU A 157 9.76 8.90 2.72
C GLU A 157 9.44 7.40 2.64
N GLU A 158 8.42 7.03 1.87
CA GLU A 158 7.94 5.66 1.75
C GLU A 158 8.79 4.78 0.83
N THR A 159 9.60 5.39 -0.04
CA THR A 159 10.51 4.65 -0.94
C THR A 159 11.51 3.77 -0.19
N LYS A 160 11.93 4.16 1.01
CA LYS A 160 12.90 3.38 1.79
C LYS A 160 12.42 1.95 2.07
N LEU A 161 11.16 1.81 2.52
CA LEU A 161 10.59 0.48 2.77
C LEU A 161 10.48 -0.31 1.46
N PHE A 162 10.09 0.35 0.37
CA PHE A 162 10.00 -0.28 -0.94
C PHE A 162 11.36 -0.80 -1.41
N THR A 163 12.41 0.02 -1.34
CA THR A 163 13.78 -0.37 -1.73
C THR A 163 14.28 -1.55 -0.91
N ASP A 164 14.06 -1.53 0.41
CA ASP A 164 14.48 -2.63 1.29
C ASP A 164 13.77 -3.97 0.96
N VAL A 165 12.54 -3.92 0.48
CA VAL A 165 11.71 -5.11 0.21
C VAL A 165 11.89 -5.64 -1.22
N PHE A 166 11.97 -4.74 -2.20
CA PHE A 166 12.04 -5.10 -3.62
C PHE A 166 13.45 -5.06 -4.19
N GLY A 167 14.41 -4.41 -3.52
CA GLY A 167 15.75 -4.18 -4.06
C GLY A 167 15.75 -3.24 -5.27
N LEU A 168 14.72 -2.40 -5.40
CA LEU A 168 14.52 -1.47 -6.51
C LEU A 168 14.23 -0.08 -5.96
N ASP A 169 14.69 0.96 -6.66
CA ASP A 169 14.27 2.32 -6.33
C ASP A 169 12.86 2.60 -6.83
N ALA A 170 12.15 3.54 -6.21
CA ALA A 170 10.87 4.06 -6.70
C ALA A 170 10.93 5.58 -6.90
N LYS A 171 10.35 6.06 -8.00
CA LYS A 171 10.32 7.48 -8.37
C LYS A 171 8.93 7.89 -8.79
N LEU A 172 8.53 9.08 -8.34
CA LEU A 172 7.27 9.73 -8.71
C LEU A 172 7.59 10.97 -9.53
N GLU A 173 7.24 10.97 -10.82
CA GLU A 173 7.63 11.98 -11.80
C GLU A 173 6.40 12.62 -12.46
N ARG A 174 6.28 13.95 -12.36
CA ARG A 174 5.25 14.70 -13.08
C ARG A 174 5.60 14.76 -14.56
N ARG A 175 4.66 14.47 -15.45
CA ARG A 175 4.89 14.66 -16.89
C ARG A 175 5.08 16.16 -17.21
N PRO A 176 6.03 16.50 -18.09
CA PRO A 176 6.17 17.87 -18.57
C PRO A 176 4.88 18.27 -19.32
N GLN A 177 4.40 19.49 -19.06
CA GLN A 177 3.28 20.10 -19.77
C GLN A 177 3.76 20.79 -21.05
#